data_AF-A0A813FW29-F1
#
_entry.id   AF-A0A813FW29-F1
#
_cell.length_a   1.000
_cell.length_b   1.000
_cell.length_c   1.000
_cell.angle_alpha   90.00
_cell.angle_beta   90.00
_cell.angle_gamma   90.00
#
_symmetry.space_group_name_H-M   'P 1'
#
loop_
_entity.id
_entity.type
_entity.pdbx_description
1 polymer ?
#
loop_
_entity_poly.entity_id
_entity_poly.type
_entity_poly.pdbx_seq_one_letter_code
_entity_poly.pdbx_strand_id
1 'polypeptide(L)'
;MAPVKAYELRSKTSKELLKELDDMKGELAQLRVAKVAGGAASKLAKIKIVRKGIARILTVYNQKQKAEARKQYKGKKYMPLDLRPKKTRKIRRALKTEQKYAKTLRQKTRESNFPMRRFACPAGPYSVGPPHFNAKMAPVKAYELRSKTSKELLKELDDMKGELAQLRVAKVAGGAASKLAKIKIVRKGIARILTVYNQKQKAEARKQYKGKKYMPLDLRPKKTRKIRRALKTEQKYAKTLRQKTRESNFPMRRFAVTM
;
A
#
# COMPACT_ATOMS: atom_id res chain seq x y z
N MET A 1 -36.76 22.66 20.36
CA MET A 1 -35.39 23.20 20.21
C MET A 1 -34.87 22.85 18.84
N ALA A 2 -34.51 23.87 18.07
CA ALA A 2 -34.01 23.68 16.72
C ALA A 2 -32.61 23.03 16.75
N PRO A 3 -32.26 22.16 15.78
CA PRO A 3 -30.93 21.60 15.71
C PRO A 3 -29.90 22.69 15.37
N VAL A 4 -28.87 22.86 16.20
CA VAL A 4 -27.79 23.82 15.97
C VAL A 4 -27.10 23.56 14.63
N LYS A 5 -27.06 24.54 13.72
CA LYS A 5 -26.44 24.38 12.40
C LYS A 5 -24.99 24.85 12.41
N ALA A 6 -24.10 24.08 11.78
CA ALA A 6 -22.66 24.32 11.88
C ALA A 6 -22.21 25.61 11.17
N TYR A 7 -22.91 26.06 10.12
CA TYR A 7 -22.53 27.30 9.42
C TYR A 7 -22.81 28.54 10.27
N GLU A 8 -23.89 28.55 11.05
CA GLU A 8 -24.26 29.63 11.98
C GLU A 8 -23.24 29.77 13.11
N LEU A 9 -22.64 28.66 13.53
CA LEU A 9 -21.57 28.67 14.54
C LEU A 9 -20.24 29.21 14.01
N ARG A 10 -20.02 29.21 12.68
CA ARG A 10 -18.74 29.68 12.11
C ARG A 10 -18.61 31.19 12.11
N SER A 11 -19.72 31.93 12.04
CA SER A 11 -19.73 33.40 12.13
C SER A 11 -19.49 33.90 13.57
N LYS A 12 -19.88 33.12 14.59
CA LYS A 12 -19.77 33.48 16.01
C LYS A 12 -18.34 33.56 16.53
N THR A 13 -18.09 34.41 17.52
CA THR A 13 -16.76 34.51 18.15
C THR A 13 -16.43 33.32 19.05
N SER A 14 -15.15 33.12 19.39
CA SER A 14 -14.74 32.03 20.30
C SER A 14 -15.38 32.15 21.69
N LYS A 15 -15.64 33.38 22.17
CA LYS A 15 -16.31 33.64 23.44
C LYS A 15 -17.80 33.25 23.37
N GLU A 16 -18.50 33.64 22.31
CA GLU A 16 -19.90 33.25 22.07
C GLU A 16 -20.06 31.72 22.01
N LEU A 17 -19.15 31.03 21.33
CA LEU A 17 -19.18 29.56 21.25
C LEU A 17 -19.01 28.88 22.62
N LEU A 18 -18.20 29.45 23.51
CA LEU A 18 -18.03 28.93 24.87
C LEU A 18 -19.27 29.17 25.74
N LYS A 19 -19.88 30.36 25.62
CA LYS A 19 -21.13 30.66 26.31
C LYS A 19 -22.25 29.71 25.89
N GLU A 20 -22.47 29.55 24.58
CA GLU A 20 -23.48 28.61 24.05
C GLU A 20 -23.19 27.16 24.43
N LEU A 21 -21.92 26.78 24.56
CA LEU A 21 -21.53 25.45 25.01
C LEU A 21 -21.97 25.21 26.45
N ASP A 22 -21.79 26.19 27.34
CA ASP A 22 -22.12 26.06 28.75
C ASP A 22 -23.63 26.12 28.99
N ASP A 23 -24.36 26.96 28.26
CA ASP A 23 -25.84 26.98 28.27
C ASP A 23 -26.40 25.60 27.88
N MET A 24 -25.87 25.01 26.80
CA MET A 24 -26.30 23.68 26.35
C MET A 24 -25.90 22.54 27.29
N LYS A 25 -24.78 22.66 28.03
CA LYS A 25 -24.43 21.70 29.08
C LYS A 25 -25.38 21.79 30.26
N GLY A 26 -25.77 23.01 30.65
CA GLY A 26 -26.77 23.26 31.69
C GLY A 26 -28.11 22.60 31.34
N GLU A 27 -28.60 22.83 30.12
CA GLU A 27 -29.83 22.19 29.62
C GLU A 27 -29.69 20.65 29.59
N LEU A 28 -28.56 20.13 29.14
CA LEU A 28 -28.32 18.68 29.13
C LEU A 28 -28.33 18.08 30.55
N ALA A 29 -27.80 18.80 31.55
CA ALA A 29 -27.81 18.36 32.94
C ALA A 29 -29.25 18.28 33.47
N GLN A 30 -30.05 19.32 33.25
CA GLN A 30 -31.48 19.32 33.62
C GLN A 30 -32.26 18.19 32.95
N LEU A 31 -32.03 17.95 31.65
CA LEU A 31 -32.68 16.85 30.93
C LEU A 31 -32.25 15.46 31.43
N ARG A 32 -31.03 15.31 31.95
CA ARG A 32 -30.57 14.06 32.58
C ARG A 32 -31.26 13.81 33.91
N VAL A 33 -31.43 14.83 34.74
CA VAL A 33 -32.20 14.73 36.00
C VAL A 33 -33.65 14.34 35.68
N ALA A 34 -34.28 15.00 34.72
CA ALA A 34 -35.64 14.67 34.29
C ALA A 34 -35.78 13.23 33.75
N LYS A 35 -34.72 12.68 33.14
CA LYS A 35 -34.71 11.28 32.71
C LYS A 35 -34.73 10.30 33.87
N VAL A 36 -34.03 10.59 34.96
CA VAL A 36 -34.02 9.74 36.16
C VAL A 36 -35.40 9.77 36.84
N ALA A 37 -36.01 10.94 36.92
CA ALA A 37 -37.34 11.13 37.52
C ALA A 37 -38.53 10.65 36.65
N GLY A 38 -38.28 9.90 35.56
CA GLY A 38 -39.36 9.39 34.69
C GLY A 38 -40.09 10.46 33.86
N GLY A 39 -39.44 11.57 33.54
CA GLY A 39 -40.05 12.70 32.82
C GLY A 39 -40.57 12.36 31.41
N ALA A 40 -41.49 13.20 30.91
CA ALA A 40 -42.18 13.02 29.63
C ALA A 40 -41.25 12.69 28.44
N ALA A 41 -41.71 11.78 27.56
CA ALA A 41 -40.96 11.33 26.38
C ALA A 41 -40.49 12.47 25.46
N SER A 42 -41.27 13.55 25.34
CA SER A 42 -40.93 14.74 24.57
C SER A 42 -39.69 15.47 25.13
N LYS A 43 -39.48 15.49 26.45
CA LYS A 43 -38.25 16.01 27.08
C LYS A 43 -37.07 15.07 26.84
N LEU A 44 -37.28 13.75 26.93
CA LEU A 44 -36.22 12.77 26.69
C LEU A 44 -35.69 12.79 25.25
N ALA A 45 -36.56 13.05 24.27
CA ALA A 45 -36.17 13.19 22.87
C ALA A 45 -35.18 14.36 22.64
N LYS A 46 -35.27 15.43 23.44
CA LYS A 46 -34.38 16.60 23.35
C LYS A 46 -32.93 16.25 23.72
N ILE A 47 -32.69 15.27 24.59
CA ILE A 47 -31.33 14.86 25.03
C ILE A 47 -30.42 14.59 23.83
N LYS A 48 -30.91 13.85 22.82
CA LYS A 48 -30.13 13.52 21.62
C LYS A 48 -29.80 14.76 20.80
N ILE A 49 -30.73 15.72 20.73
CA ILE A 49 -30.57 16.97 19.99
C ILE A 49 -29.50 17.83 20.67
N VAL A 50 -29.61 18.04 21.99
CA VAL A 50 -28.66 18.83 22.78
C VAL A 50 -27.25 18.22 22.73
N ARG A 51 -27.11 16.90 22.91
CA ARG A 51 -25.80 16.21 22.80
C ARG A 51 -25.14 16.41 21.42
N LYS A 52 -25.92 16.33 20.35
CA LYS A 52 -25.42 16.57 18.99
C LYS A 52 -25.05 18.04 18.78
N GLY A 53 -25.81 18.98 19.34
CA GLY A 53 -25.47 20.39 19.28
C GLY A 53 -24.15 20.70 20.03
N ILE A 54 -23.96 20.17 21.24
CA ILE A 54 -22.71 20.31 22.02
C ILE A 54 -21.51 19.81 21.20
N ALA A 55 -21.67 18.63 20.58
CA ALA A 55 -20.63 18.07 19.72
C ALA A 55 -20.32 18.97 18.50
N ARG A 56 -21.34 19.60 17.90
CA ARG A 56 -21.16 20.55 16.79
C ARG A 56 -20.41 21.82 17.24
N ILE A 57 -20.78 22.40 18.38
CA ILE A 57 -20.11 23.59 18.95
C ILE A 57 -18.63 23.28 19.23
N LEU A 58 -18.33 22.19 19.94
CA LEU A 58 -16.96 21.76 20.21
C LEU A 58 -16.17 21.49 18.91
N THR A 59 -16.82 20.95 17.88
CA THR A 59 -16.17 20.71 16.59
C THR A 59 -15.78 22.02 15.92
N VAL A 60 -16.68 23.00 15.86
CA VAL A 60 -16.41 24.32 15.25
C VAL A 60 -15.36 25.10 16.04
N TYR A 61 -15.45 25.10 17.37
CA TYR A 61 -14.44 25.71 18.24
C TYR A 61 -13.04 25.12 18.01
N ASN A 62 -12.92 23.79 17.99
CA ASN A 62 -11.66 23.09 17.72
C ASN A 62 -11.15 23.32 16.28
N GLN A 63 -12.06 23.51 15.31
CA GLN A 63 -11.68 23.87 13.94
C GLN A 63 -11.06 25.27 13.89
N LYS A 64 -11.65 26.27 14.57
CA LYS A 64 -11.11 27.64 14.65
C LYS A 64 -9.74 27.67 15.32
N GLN A 65 -9.63 27.08 16.50
CA GLN A 65 -8.36 26.91 17.23
C GLN A 65 -7.25 26.31 16.34
N LYS A 66 -7.55 25.20 15.63
CA LYS A 66 -6.58 24.58 14.72
C LYS A 66 -6.27 25.43 13.49
N ALA A 67 -7.23 26.21 12.99
CA ALA A 67 -6.99 27.10 11.85
C ALA A 67 -6.04 28.24 12.23
N GLU A 68 -6.23 28.84 13.39
CA GLU A 68 -5.33 29.87 13.95
C GLU A 68 -3.92 29.32 14.20
N ALA A 69 -3.81 28.15 14.85
CA ALA A 69 -2.52 27.50 15.05
C ALA A 69 -1.82 27.18 13.71
N ARG A 70 -2.57 26.74 12.67
CA ARG A 70 -2.00 26.54 11.33
C ARG A 70 -1.48 27.83 10.70
N LYS A 71 -2.14 28.97 10.92
CA LYS A 71 -1.66 30.29 10.47
C LYS A 71 -0.36 30.66 11.19
N GLN A 72 -0.33 30.52 12.51
CA GLN A 72 0.84 30.85 13.35
C GLN A 72 2.10 30.04 13.01
N TYR A 73 1.94 28.76 12.66
CA TYR A 73 3.05 27.86 12.30
C TYR A 73 3.27 27.74 10.79
N LYS A 74 2.59 28.54 9.97
CA LYS A 74 2.78 28.53 8.52
C LYS A 74 4.21 28.95 8.19
N GLY A 75 4.92 28.15 7.41
CA GLY A 75 6.31 28.42 7.01
C GLY A 75 7.37 28.11 8.08
N LYS A 76 7.00 27.86 9.34
CA LYS A 76 7.96 27.50 10.38
C LYS A 76 8.52 26.09 10.13
N LYS A 77 9.84 25.93 10.30
CA LYS A 77 10.54 24.63 10.14
C LYS A 77 9.98 23.56 11.08
N TYR A 78 9.75 23.91 12.33
CA TYR A 78 9.24 23.00 13.34
C TYR A 78 7.78 23.31 13.65
N MET A 79 6.92 22.40 13.23
CA MET A 79 5.50 22.42 13.55
C MET A 79 5.17 21.38 14.64
N PRO A 80 4.18 21.66 15.51
CA PRO A 80 3.56 20.68 16.40
C PRO A 80 3.14 19.39 15.68
N LEU A 81 3.29 18.24 16.34
CA LEU A 81 3.09 16.91 15.73
C LEU A 81 1.67 16.67 15.22
N ASP A 82 0.67 17.25 15.88
CA ASP A 82 -0.76 17.16 15.57
C ASP A 82 -1.16 17.96 14.32
N LEU A 83 -0.43 19.04 14.01
CA LEU A 83 -0.63 19.86 12.82
C LEU A 83 0.07 19.30 11.57
N ARG A 84 1.05 18.42 11.75
CA ARG A 84 1.79 17.78 10.64
C ARG A 84 0.88 16.88 9.79
N PRO A 85 1.14 16.77 8.47
CA PRO A 85 0.42 15.83 7.61
C PRO A 85 0.51 14.39 8.11
N LYS A 86 -0.63 13.73 8.31
CA LYS A 86 -0.72 12.33 8.75
C LYS A 86 -0.39 11.36 7.60
N LYS A 87 0.90 11.18 7.34
CA LYS A 87 1.44 10.20 6.37
C LYS A 87 1.98 8.96 7.09
N THR A 88 2.12 7.84 6.38
CA THR A 88 2.71 6.61 6.97
C THR A 88 4.18 6.85 7.36
N ARG A 89 4.68 6.11 8.36
CA ARG A 89 6.10 6.20 8.78
C ARG A 89 7.07 5.99 7.61
N LYS A 90 6.77 5.03 6.72
CA LYS A 90 7.57 4.78 5.50
C LYS A 90 7.63 6.00 4.59
N ILE A 91 6.49 6.67 4.35
CA ILE A 91 6.45 7.88 3.51
C ILE A 91 7.20 9.04 4.18
N ARG A 92 7.07 9.21 5.50
CA ARG A 92 7.79 10.28 6.23
C ARG A 92 9.32 10.11 6.20
N ARG A 93 9.80 8.87 6.14
CA ARG A 93 11.24 8.53 6.10
C ARG A 93 11.80 8.42 4.68
N ALA A 94 10.95 8.52 3.65
CA ALA A 94 11.42 8.46 2.27
C ALA A 94 12.24 9.71 1.93
N LEU A 95 13.22 9.56 1.05
CA LEU A 95 13.95 10.68 0.46
C LEU A 95 12.97 11.65 -0.20
N LYS A 96 13.27 12.94 -0.12
CA LYS A 96 12.55 13.95 -0.91
C LYS A 96 12.76 13.67 -2.40
N THR A 97 11.82 14.12 -3.24
CA THR A 97 11.92 13.98 -4.70
C THR A 97 13.21 14.61 -5.22
N GLU A 98 13.54 15.82 -4.79
CA GLU A 98 14.78 16.53 -5.13
C GLU A 98 16.03 15.70 -4.80
N GLN A 99 16.08 15.10 -3.61
CA GLN A 99 17.20 14.25 -3.19
C GLN A 99 17.29 12.97 -4.02
N LYS A 100 16.13 12.37 -4.35
CA LYS A 100 16.05 11.16 -5.17
C LYS A 100 16.51 11.41 -6.61
N TYR A 101 16.25 12.61 -7.14
CA TYR A 101 16.60 13.00 -8.51
C TYR A 101 17.85 13.88 -8.57
N ALA A 102 18.58 14.03 -7.46
CA ALA A 102 19.86 14.73 -7.45
C ALA A 102 20.85 13.96 -8.32
N LYS A 103 21.42 14.65 -9.32
CA LYS A 103 22.41 14.11 -10.24
C LYS A 103 23.73 14.84 -10.08
N THR A 104 24.84 14.12 -10.24
CA THR A 104 26.16 14.74 -10.26
C THR A 104 26.33 15.61 -11.50
N LEU A 105 27.23 16.60 -11.45
CA LEU A 105 27.51 17.46 -12.61
C LEU A 105 27.87 16.64 -13.85
N ARG A 106 28.75 15.64 -13.69
CA ARG A 106 29.12 14.70 -14.76
C ARG A 106 27.92 13.96 -15.37
N GLN A 107 26.98 13.51 -14.54
CA GLN A 107 25.76 12.84 -15.02
C GLN A 107 24.89 13.81 -15.82
N LYS A 108 24.72 15.06 -15.35
CA LYS A 108 23.95 16.09 -16.05
C LYS A 108 24.55 16.38 -17.43
N THR A 109 25.86 16.61 -17.51
CA THR A 109 26.55 16.86 -18.79
C THR A 109 26.37 15.69 -19.75
N ARG A 110 26.54 14.44 -19.28
CA ARG A 110 26.38 13.25 -20.12
C ARG A 110 24.95 13.11 -20.65
N GLU A 111 23.94 13.32 -19.82
CA GLU A 111 22.54 13.22 -20.24
C GLU A 111 22.13 14.35 -21.19
N SER A 112 22.66 15.55 -20.98
CA SER A 112 22.45 16.70 -21.89
C SER A 112 23.07 16.44 -23.25
N ASN A 113 24.30 15.93 -23.28
CA ASN A 113 25.04 15.67 -24.52
C ASN A 113 24.49 14.45 -25.26
N PHE A 114 24.02 13.43 -24.54
CA PHE A 114 23.54 12.17 -25.10
C PHE A 114 22.14 11.82 -24.57
N PRO A 115 21.10 12.55 -24.99
CA PRO A 115 19.73 12.19 -24.62
C PRO A 115 19.36 10.85 -25.27
N MET A 116 18.61 10.02 -24.54
CA MET A 116 18.01 8.81 -25.10
C MET A 116 17.03 9.19 -26.21
N ARG A 117 17.49 9.08 -27.45
CA ARG A 117 16.68 9.33 -28.64
C ARG A 117 15.92 8.05 -28.99
N ARG A 118 14.68 8.21 -29.43
CA ARG A 118 13.89 7.10 -29.97
C ARG A 118 14.31 6.88 -31.41
N PHE A 119 14.76 5.67 -31.71
CA PHE A 119 15.12 5.25 -33.06
C PHE A 119 14.37 3.96 -33.40
N ALA A 120 14.13 3.75 -34.68
CA ALA A 120 13.66 2.49 -35.25
C ALA A 120 14.69 2.06 -36.31
N CYS A 121 15.01 0.76 -36.35
CA CYS A 121 15.83 0.20 -37.41
C CYS A 121 14.87 -0.45 -38.43
N PRO A 122 14.91 -0.06 -39.72
CA PRO A 122 14.14 -0.76 -40.75
C PRO A 122 14.66 -2.20 -40.87
N ALA A 123 13.74 -3.15 -41.07
CA ALA A 123 14.09 -4.57 -41.15
C ALA A 123 14.95 -4.84 -42.39
N GLY A 124 16.25 -5.07 -42.20
CA GLY A 124 17.14 -5.59 -43.24
C GLY A 124 16.94 -7.11 -43.43
N PRO A 125 17.18 -7.66 -44.62
CA PRO A 125 16.82 -9.04 -44.98
C PRO A 125 17.66 -10.16 -44.34
N TYR A 126 18.62 -9.87 -43.46
CA TYR A 126 19.46 -10.91 -42.85
C TYR A 126 19.61 -10.69 -41.35
N SER A 127 18.88 -11.48 -40.56
CA SER A 127 19.01 -11.56 -39.11
C SER A 127 19.80 -12.81 -38.70
N VAL A 128 21.07 -12.89 -39.11
CA VAL A 128 22.02 -13.78 -38.43
C VAL A 128 22.41 -13.11 -37.11
N GLY A 129 21.69 -13.46 -36.05
CA GLY A 129 21.99 -13.03 -34.69
C GLY A 129 23.43 -13.42 -34.31
N PRO A 130 24.12 -12.63 -33.48
CA PRO A 130 25.51 -12.90 -33.11
C PRO A 130 25.63 -14.28 -32.43
N PRO A 131 26.63 -15.10 -32.79
CA PRO A 131 26.81 -16.42 -32.19
C PRO A 131 27.05 -16.27 -30.69
N HIS A 132 26.16 -16.86 -29.90
CA HIS A 132 26.32 -16.95 -28.45
C HIS A 132 27.56 -17.80 -28.15
N PHE A 133 28.62 -17.14 -27.68
CA PHE A 133 29.84 -17.76 -27.19
C PHE A 133 29.50 -18.74 -26.05
N ASN A 134 29.39 -20.02 -26.37
CA ASN A 134 28.99 -21.06 -25.43
C ASN A 134 30.24 -21.50 -24.63
N ALA A 135 30.60 -20.68 -23.65
CA ALA A 135 31.72 -20.98 -22.75
C ALA A 135 31.44 -22.26 -21.96
N LYS A 136 32.34 -23.23 -22.10
CA LYS A 136 32.37 -24.55 -21.47
C LYS A 136 32.25 -24.46 -19.94
N MET A 137 31.03 -24.58 -19.43
CA MET A 137 30.59 -25.26 -18.20
C MET A 137 29.11 -24.89 -17.99
N ALA A 138 28.19 -25.75 -18.41
CA ALA A 138 26.76 -25.45 -18.46
C ALA A 138 26.19 -25.25 -17.03
N PRO A 139 25.74 -24.03 -16.67
CA PRO A 139 25.16 -23.81 -15.36
C PRO A 139 23.75 -24.41 -15.34
N VAL A 140 23.44 -25.24 -14.33
CA VAL A 140 22.14 -25.95 -14.15
C VAL A 140 20.97 -25.11 -14.62
N LYS A 141 20.35 -25.47 -15.74
CA LYS A 141 19.35 -24.60 -16.38
C LYS A 141 18.00 -24.82 -15.71
N ALA A 142 17.31 -23.73 -15.40
CA ALA A 142 16.07 -23.80 -14.62
C ALA A 142 14.93 -24.51 -15.37
N TYR A 143 14.95 -24.56 -16.71
CA TYR A 143 13.93 -25.29 -17.48
C TYR A 143 14.06 -26.80 -17.32
N GLU A 144 15.29 -27.32 -17.25
CA GLU A 144 15.58 -28.75 -17.08
C GLU A 144 15.12 -29.26 -15.71
N LEU A 145 15.19 -28.41 -14.68
CA LEU A 145 14.71 -28.73 -13.34
C LEU A 145 13.18 -28.76 -13.23
N ARG A 146 12.46 -28.08 -14.13
CA ARG A 146 10.99 -28.02 -14.07
C ARG A 146 10.33 -29.31 -14.55
N SER A 147 10.96 -30.03 -15.47
CA SER A 147 10.47 -31.33 -15.96
C SER A 147 10.70 -32.47 -14.96
N LYS A 148 11.75 -32.38 -14.12
CA LYS A 148 12.12 -33.41 -13.14
C LYS A 148 11.13 -33.57 -11.98
N THR A 149 11.01 -34.76 -11.40
CA THR A 149 10.10 -35.02 -10.28
C THR A 149 10.62 -34.41 -8.96
N SER A 150 9.75 -34.26 -7.96
CA SER A 150 10.15 -33.72 -6.64
C SER A 150 11.20 -34.58 -5.94
N LYS A 151 11.20 -35.90 -6.18
CA LYS A 151 12.21 -36.83 -5.64
C LYS A 151 13.57 -36.66 -6.34
N GLU A 152 13.57 -36.56 -7.66
CA GLU A 152 14.79 -36.28 -8.45
C GLU A 152 15.44 -34.95 -8.03
N LEU A 153 14.65 -33.91 -7.81
CA LEU A 153 15.15 -32.61 -7.37
C LEU A 153 15.81 -32.67 -5.98
N LEU A 154 15.30 -33.52 -5.07
CA LEU A 154 15.91 -33.69 -3.75
C LEU A 154 17.22 -34.47 -3.84
N LYS A 155 17.28 -35.51 -4.68
CA LYS A 155 18.51 -36.28 -4.93
C LYS A 155 19.62 -35.38 -5.51
N GLU A 156 19.32 -34.62 -6.57
CA GLU A 156 20.29 -33.68 -7.17
C GLU A 156 20.74 -32.57 -6.21
N LEU A 157 19.87 -32.20 -5.27
CA LEU A 157 20.19 -31.22 -4.25
C LEU A 157 21.19 -31.76 -3.22
N ASP A 158 21.04 -33.02 -2.82
CA ASP A 158 21.96 -33.66 -1.87
C ASP A 158 23.31 -33.96 -2.53
N ASP A 159 23.32 -34.39 -3.80
CA ASP A 159 24.53 -34.56 -4.60
C ASP A 159 25.33 -33.23 -4.69
N MET A 160 24.67 -32.11 -5.02
CA MET A 160 25.32 -30.80 -5.09
C MET A 160 25.77 -30.27 -3.71
N LYS A 161 25.08 -30.63 -2.62
CA LYS A 161 25.55 -30.30 -1.27
C LYS A 161 26.81 -31.08 -0.91
N GLY A 162 26.87 -32.36 -1.27
CA GLY A 162 28.06 -33.20 -1.11
C GLY A 162 29.25 -32.61 -1.87
N GLU A 163 29.05 -32.25 -3.13
CA GLU A 163 30.09 -31.59 -3.95
C GLU A 163 30.52 -30.25 -3.32
N LEU A 164 29.59 -29.42 -2.83
CA LEU A 164 29.92 -28.17 -2.16
C LEU A 164 30.75 -28.39 -0.88
N ALA A 165 30.46 -29.43 -0.10
CA ALA A 165 31.21 -29.78 1.11
C ALA A 165 32.66 -30.15 0.76
N GLN A 166 32.85 -31.02 -0.25
CA GLN A 166 34.17 -31.39 -0.74
C GLN A 166 34.97 -30.17 -1.27
N LEU A 167 34.30 -29.28 -2.01
CA LEU A 167 34.93 -28.05 -2.52
C LEU A 167 35.32 -27.07 -1.41
N ARG A 168 34.59 -27.05 -0.28
CA ARG A 168 34.94 -26.23 0.89
C ARG A 168 36.17 -26.76 1.61
N VAL A 169 36.30 -28.07 1.78
CA VAL A 169 37.52 -28.70 2.34
C VAL A 169 38.71 -28.39 1.44
N ALA A 170 38.57 -28.57 0.12
CA ALA A 170 39.62 -28.25 -0.85
C ALA A 170 40.02 -26.78 -0.83
N LYS A 171 39.10 -25.86 -0.51
CA LYS A 171 39.42 -24.43 -0.34
C LYS A 171 40.32 -24.17 0.85
N VAL A 172 40.08 -24.85 1.97
CA VAL A 172 40.89 -24.69 3.19
C VAL A 172 42.28 -25.30 2.98
N ALA A 173 42.37 -26.43 2.29
CA ALA A 173 43.64 -27.09 1.97
C ALA A 173 44.44 -26.43 0.82
N GLY A 174 44.04 -25.25 0.33
CA GLY A 174 44.78 -24.52 -0.72
C GLY A 174 44.69 -25.16 -2.12
N GLY A 175 43.62 -25.89 -2.43
CA GLY A 175 43.47 -26.59 -3.71
C GLY A 175 43.42 -25.69 -4.95
N ALA A 176 43.62 -26.30 -6.13
CA ALA A 176 43.72 -25.61 -7.42
C ALA A 176 42.58 -24.61 -7.72
N ALA A 177 42.93 -23.46 -8.29
CA ALA A 177 42.00 -22.36 -8.60
C ALA A 177 40.81 -22.78 -9.50
N SER A 178 41.04 -23.72 -10.42
CA SER A 178 40.00 -24.30 -11.30
C SER A 178 38.91 -25.04 -10.51
N LYS A 179 39.27 -25.71 -9.42
CA LYS A 179 38.34 -26.40 -8.51
C LYS A 179 37.57 -25.39 -7.64
N LEU A 180 38.23 -24.32 -7.19
CA LEU A 180 37.60 -23.26 -6.40
C LEU A 180 36.58 -22.43 -7.19
N ALA A 181 36.80 -22.23 -8.49
CA ALA A 181 35.85 -21.53 -9.37
C ALA A 181 34.48 -22.23 -9.42
N LYS A 182 34.43 -23.56 -9.24
CA LYS A 182 33.19 -24.35 -9.22
C LYS A 182 32.27 -24.03 -8.03
N ILE A 183 32.81 -23.54 -6.91
CA ILE A 183 32.03 -23.20 -5.70
C ILE A 183 30.89 -22.24 -6.03
N LYS A 184 31.16 -21.22 -6.85
CA LYS A 184 30.13 -20.24 -7.25
C LYS A 184 29.04 -20.86 -8.11
N ILE A 185 29.39 -21.81 -8.97
CA ILE A 185 28.47 -22.50 -9.87
C ILE A 185 27.58 -23.45 -9.06
N VAL A 186 28.17 -24.28 -8.20
CA VAL A 186 27.44 -25.24 -7.34
C VAL A 186 26.49 -24.51 -6.39
N ARG A 187 26.91 -23.42 -5.74
CA ARG A 187 26.01 -22.60 -4.89
C ARG A 187 24.82 -22.05 -5.66
N LYS A 188 25.02 -21.60 -6.91
CA LYS A 188 23.94 -21.13 -7.77
C LYS A 188 23.04 -22.30 -8.21
N GLY A 189 23.60 -23.48 -8.46
CA GLY A 189 22.87 -24.72 -8.75
C GLY A 189 21.92 -25.10 -7.60
N ILE A 190 22.43 -25.21 -6.37
CA ILE A 190 21.64 -25.50 -5.17
C ILE A 190 20.49 -24.49 -5.01
N ALA A 191 20.80 -23.20 -5.15
CA ALA A 191 19.79 -22.14 -5.05
C ALA A 191 18.69 -22.27 -6.13
N ARG A 192 19.05 -22.66 -7.36
CA ARG A 192 18.10 -22.91 -8.46
C ARG A 192 17.21 -24.11 -8.16
N ILE A 193 17.78 -25.24 -7.72
CA ILE A 193 17.00 -26.44 -7.36
C ILE A 193 16.01 -26.14 -6.23
N LEU A 194 16.48 -25.54 -5.13
CA LEU A 194 15.61 -25.13 -4.02
C LEU A 194 14.49 -24.20 -4.47
N THR A 195 14.77 -23.30 -5.42
CA THR A 195 13.76 -22.39 -5.96
C THR A 195 12.68 -23.14 -6.73
N VAL A 196 13.06 -24.06 -7.62
CA VAL A 196 12.11 -24.84 -8.42
C VAL A 196 11.30 -25.81 -7.55
N TYR A 197 11.94 -26.48 -6.60
CA TYR A 197 11.28 -27.34 -5.62
C TYR A 197 10.23 -26.57 -4.81
N ASN A 198 10.59 -25.41 -4.26
CA ASN A 198 9.66 -24.55 -3.52
C ASN A 198 8.52 -24.00 -4.39
N GLN A 199 8.77 -23.75 -5.68
CA GLN A 199 7.73 -23.36 -6.63
C GLN A 199 6.71 -24.50 -6.83
N LYS A 200 7.18 -25.75 -7.02
CA LYS A 200 6.31 -26.93 -7.16
C LYS A 200 5.48 -27.19 -5.92
N GLN A 201 6.12 -27.24 -4.75
CA GLN A 201 5.45 -27.38 -3.44
C GLN A 201 4.36 -26.32 -3.24
N LYS A 202 4.66 -25.04 -3.51
CA LYS A 202 3.66 -23.97 -3.39
C LYS A 202 2.56 -24.06 -4.45
N ALA A 203 2.85 -24.55 -5.66
CA ALA A 203 1.85 -24.74 -6.70
C ALA A 203 0.87 -25.86 -6.32
N GLU A 204 1.37 -26.98 -5.80
CA GLU A 204 0.55 -28.09 -5.29
C GLU A 204 -0.33 -27.62 -4.11
N ALA A 205 0.25 -26.92 -3.14
CA ALA A 205 -0.52 -26.34 -2.04
C ALA A 205 -1.57 -25.34 -2.54
N ARG A 206 -1.27 -24.51 -3.55
CA ARG A 206 -2.27 -23.62 -4.17
C ARG A 206 -3.39 -24.38 -4.86
N LYS A 207 -3.10 -25.52 -5.51
CA LYS A 207 -4.13 -26.39 -6.10
C LYS A 207 -5.03 -26.97 -5.02
N GLN A 208 -4.45 -27.52 -3.94
CA GLN A 208 -5.19 -28.13 -2.83
C GLN A 208 -6.12 -27.15 -2.09
N TYR A 209 -5.71 -25.88 -1.96
CA TYR A 209 -6.50 -24.83 -1.29
C TYR A 209 -7.30 -23.96 -2.26
N LYS A 210 -7.32 -24.28 -3.56
CA LYS A 210 -8.08 -23.53 -4.56
C LYS A 210 -9.57 -23.61 -4.22
N GLY A 211 -10.25 -22.46 -4.14
CA GLY A 211 -11.69 -22.39 -3.86
C GLY A 211 -12.10 -22.61 -2.39
N LYS A 212 -11.19 -23.04 -1.51
CA LYS A 212 -11.50 -23.18 -0.08
C LYS A 212 -11.69 -21.81 0.58
N LYS A 213 -12.67 -21.69 1.48
CA LYS A 213 -12.96 -20.46 2.25
C LYS A 213 -11.74 -19.96 3.03
N TYR A 214 -10.97 -20.88 3.61
CA TYR A 214 -9.78 -20.57 4.40
C TYR A 214 -8.52 -21.02 3.66
N MET A 215 -7.64 -20.06 3.35
CA MET A 215 -6.30 -20.32 2.85
C MET A 215 -5.25 -20.03 3.93
N PRO A 216 -4.19 -20.86 4.04
CA PRO A 216 -3.02 -20.60 4.87
C PRO A 216 -2.41 -19.21 4.60
N LEU A 217 -1.84 -18.61 5.64
CA LEU A 217 -1.29 -17.24 5.59
C LEU A 217 -0.21 -17.09 4.50
N ASP A 218 0.63 -18.11 4.30
CA ASP A 218 1.75 -18.09 3.35
C ASP A 218 1.33 -18.10 1.88
N LEU A 219 0.15 -18.65 1.59
CA LEU A 219 -0.40 -18.71 0.24
C LEU A 219 -1.21 -17.46 -0.13
N ARG A 220 -1.51 -16.60 0.85
CA ARG A 220 -2.26 -15.36 0.61
C ARG A 220 -1.41 -14.37 -0.20
N PRO A 221 -2.02 -13.63 -1.13
CA PRO A 221 -1.31 -12.56 -1.83
C PRO A 221 -0.81 -11.51 -0.82
N LYS A 222 0.46 -11.11 -0.95
CA LYS A 222 1.10 -10.09 -0.10
C LYS A 222 0.56 -8.70 -0.43
N LYS A 223 -0.64 -8.41 0.07
CA LYS A 223 -1.34 -7.11 -0.05
C LYS A 223 -1.35 -6.41 1.31
N THR A 224 -1.38 -5.07 1.30
CA THR A 224 -1.51 -4.30 2.54
C THR A 224 -2.86 -4.56 3.21
N ARG A 225 -2.95 -4.38 4.54
CA ARG A 225 -4.21 -4.54 5.30
C ARG A 225 -5.35 -3.69 4.71
N LYS A 226 -5.05 -2.49 4.23
CA LYS A 226 -6.02 -1.60 3.56
C LYS A 226 -6.59 -2.25 2.30
N ILE A 227 -5.74 -2.81 1.44
CA ILE A 227 -6.18 -3.46 0.20
C ILE A 227 -6.97 -4.74 0.51
N ARG A 228 -6.56 -5.54 1.49
CA ARG A 228 -7.32 -6.75 1.89
C ARG A 228 -8.71 -6.45 2.43
N ARG A 229 -8.89 -5.32 3.11
CA ARG A 229 -10.17 -4.87 3.69
C ARG A 229 -10.99 -4.00 2.74
N ALA A 230 -10.45 -3.65 1.57
CA ALA A 230 -11.19 -2.87 0.60
C ALA A 230 -12.38 -3.70 0.08
N LEU A 231 -13.49 -3.02 -0.19
CA LEU A 231 -14.63 -3.63 -0.88
C LEU A 231 -14.17 -4.17 -2.23
N LYS A 232 -14.72 -5.32 -2.64
CA LYS A 232 -14.56 -5.80 -4.02
C LYS A 232 -15.14 -4.76 -4.99
N THR A 233 -14.66 -4.72 -6.23
CA THR A 233 -15.20 -3.82 -7.27
C THR A 233 -16.71 -3.99 -7.41
N GLU A 234 -17.18 -5.23 -7.52
CA GLU A 234 -18.61 -5.58 -7.55
C GLU A 234 -19.38 -4.99 -6.37
N GLN A 235 -18.85 -5.10 -5.14
CA GLN A 235 -19.48 -4.54 -3.94
C GLN A 235 -19.48 -3.01 -3.94
N LYS A 236 -18.40 -2.41 -4.45
CA LYS A 236 -18.27 -0.95 -4.55
C LYS A 236 -19.25 -0.36 -5.57
N TYR A 237 -19.55 -1.11 -6.64
CA TYR A 237 -20.48 -0.71 -7.70
C TYR A 237 -21.84 -1.41 -7.59
N ALA A 238 -22.10 -2.12 -6.50
CA ALA A 238 -23.39 -2.77 -6.26
C ALA A 238 -24.46 -1.68 -6.07
N LYS A 239 -25.40 -1.63 -7.00
CA LYS A 239 -26.53 -0.71 -6.98
C LYS A 239 -27.80 -1.49 -6.67
N THR A 240 -28.68 -0.92 -5.86
CA THR A 240 -30.01 -1.48 -5.62
C THR A 240 -30.84 -1.47 -6.92
N LEU A 241 -31.84 -2.34 -7.02
CA LEU A 241 -32.76 -2.36 -8.17
C LEU A 241 -33.34 -0.96 -8.43
N ARG A 242 -33.82 -0.30 -7.37
CA ARG A 242 -34.33 1.08 -7.44
C ARG A 242 -33.31 2.08 -8.03
N GLN A 243 -32.04 1.97 -7.63
CA GLN A 243 -30.99 2.84 -8.16
C GLN A 243 -30.67 2.54 -9.63
N LYS A 244 -30.64 1.25 -10.03
CA LYS A 244 -30.47 0.85 -11.43
C LYS A 244 -31.58 1.40 -12.32
N THR A 245 -32.85 1.23 -11.90
CA THR A 245 -34.01 1.75 -12.63
C THR A 245 -33.95 3.27 -12.75
N ARG A 246 -33.61 3.98 -11.67
CA ARG A 246 -33.47 5.44 -11.71
C ARG A 246 -32.37 5.91 -12.66
N GLU A 247 -31.21 5.29 -12.65
CA GLU A 247 -30.09 5.65 -13.53
C GLU A 247 -30.36 5.30 -15.00
N SER A 248 -31.10 4.22 -15.26
CA SER A 248 -31.56 3.85 -16.60
C SER A 248 -32.59 4.82 -17.14
N ASN A 249 -33.55 5.24 -16.30
CA ASN A 249 -34.61 6.15 -16.71
C ASN A 249 -34.10 7.59 -16.86
N PHE A 250 -33.09 7.99 -16.09
CA PHE A 250 -32.53 9.35 -16.10
C PHE A 250 -30.99 9.32 -16.18
N PRO A 251 -30.42 8.95 -17.34
CA PRO A 251 -28.97 9.03 -17.53
C PRO A 251 -28.51 10.49 -17.51
N MET A 252 -27.33 10.75 -16.93
CA MET A 252 -26.71 12.08 -17.03
C MET A 252 -26.45 12.40 -18.50
N ARG A 253 -27.20 13.37 -19.03
CA ARG A 253 -27.00 13.88 -20.38
C ARG A 253 -25.69 14.67 -20.40
N ARG A 254 -24.74 14.24 -21.22
CA ARG A 254 -23.50 14.99 -21.47
C ARG A 254 -23.85 16.12 -22.43
N PHE A 255 -23.94 17.34 -21.93
CA PHE A 255 -24.11 18.51 -22.76
C PHE A 255 -22.74 18.97 -23.26
N ALA A 256 -22.64 19.25 -24.56
CA ALA A 256 -21.49 19.93 -25.15
C ALA A 256 -21.58 21.43 -24.80
N VAL A 257 -21.45 21.76 -23.52
CA VAL A 257 -21.16 23.15 -23.13
C VAL A 257 -19.67 23.21 -22.95
N THR A 258 -18.99 23.69 -23.99
CA THR A 258 -17.61 24.18 -23.91
C THR A 258 -17.60 25.30 -22.87
N MET A 259 -16.92 25.06 -21.74
CA MET A 259 -16.40 26.16 -20.93
C MET A 259 -15.18 26.75 -21.62
#